data_AF-A0A2V7XAG0-F1
#
_entry.id   AF-A0A2V7XAG0-F1
#
_cell.length_a   1.000
_cell.length_b   1.000
_cell.length_c   1.000
_cell.angle_alpha   90.00
_cell.angle_beta   90.00
_cell.angle_gamma   90.00
#
_symmetry.space_group_name_H-M   'P 1'
#
loop_
_entity.id
_entity.type
_entity.pdbx_description
1 polymer ?
#
loop_
_entity_poly.entity_id
_entity_poly.type
_entity_poly.pdbx_seq_one_letter_code
_entity_poly.pdbx_strand_id
1 'polypeptide(L)'
;MKARGCLIAIGVVLAVVGAVVALFGPGALRRARSMYAPISRMKAEQTEFEAWVRQKGWSEPAAPALSAEELDAFLALRSDLRRLEGKGDELRRRGAARGERARLRDVPTLMEGVGGLLGERFAAFRKHDIAPAEYDYLENLVYVTWLGGIAAEGDDPAARERAALEIDQAAAREGAGPVRTRLQQVAGGLRSHSPAAPPGIPEEVHRLLLLRVAEIEAQPRGHVASRLPRMRAEPETPAPATSP
;
A
#
# COMPACT_ATOMS: atom_id res chain seq x y z
N MET A 1 -15.47 -17.41 7.05
CA MET A 1 -15.74 -16.81 8.38
C MET A 1 -14.51 -16.03 8.87
N LYS A 2 -14.51 -14.70 8.80
CA LYS A 2 -13.45 -13.81 9.36
C LYS A 2 -13.92 -12.34 9.37
N ALA A 3 -15.15 -12.11 9.86
CA ALA A 3 -15.81 -10.79 9.88
C ALA A 3 -15.87 -10.13 11.26
N ARG A 4 -15.06 -10.60 12.24
CA ARG A 4 -15.24 -10.23 13.66
C ARG A 4 -14.26 -9.17 14.19
N GLY A 5 -13.17 -8.84 13.47
CA GLY A 5 -12.16 -7.90 13.97
C GLY A 5 -12.43 -6.42 13.68
N CYS A 6 -13.09 -6.10 12.56
CA CYS A 6 -13.20 -4.71 12.07
C CYS A 6 -14.48 -3.99 12.51
N LEU A 7 -15.55 -4.74 12.80
CA LEU A 7 -16.77 -4.19 13.42
C LEU A 7 -16.50 -3.67 14.85
N ILE A 8 -15.47 -4.21 15.51
CA ILE A 8 -15.10 -3.79 16.87
C ILE A 8 -14.44 -2.41 16.83
N ALA A 9 -13.55 -2.10 15.88
CA ALA A 9 -12.84 -0.82 15.87
C ALA A 9 -13.72 0.38 15.45
N ILE A 10 -14.52 0.23 14.39
CA ILE A 10 -15.44 1.29 13.92
C ILE A 10 -16.67 1.39 14.84
N GLY A 11 -17.16 0.26 15.33
CA GLY A 11 -18.21 0.20 16.34
C GLY A 11 -17.79 0.87 17.65
N VAL A 12 -16.53 0.70 18.09
CA VAL A 12 -16.00 1.38 19.28
C VAL A 12 -15.90 2.89 19.07
N VAL A 13 -15.44 3.38 17.91
CA VAL A 13 -15.38 4.84 17.66
C VAL A 13 -16.79 5.45 17.60
N LEU A 14 -17.74 4.80 16.91
CA LEU A 14 -19.13 5.26 16.85
C LEU A 14 -19.87 5.14 18.19
N ALA A 15 -19.63 4.08 18.97
CA ALA A 15 -20.21 3.91 20.30
C ALA A 15 -19.63 4.91 21.30
N VAL A 16 -18.34 5.22 21.21
CA VAL A 16 -17.69 6.27 22.01
C VAL A 16 -18.28 7.64 21.64
N VAL A 17 -18.50 7.92 20.36
CA VAL A 17 -19.13 9.17 19.90
C VAL A 17 -20.60 9.26 20.31
N GLY A 18 -21.36 8.17 20.17
CA GLY A 18 -22.77 8.09 20.60
C GLY A 18 -22.93 8.27 22.11
N ALA A 19 -22.05 7.64 22.90
CA ALA A 19 -22.01 7.82 24.35
C ALA A 19 -21.64 9.26 24.73
N VAL A 20 -20.70 9.89 24.02
CA VAL A 20 -20.34 11.31 24.25
C VAL A 20 -21.49 12.25 23.87
N VAL A 21 -22.22 12.01 22.78
CA VAL A 21 -23.38 12.84 22.41
C VAL A 21 -24.54 12.66 23.39
N ALA A 22 -24.77 11.45 23.90
CA ALA A 22 -25.81 11.17 24.90
C ALA A 22 -25.48 11.75 26.28
N LEU A 23 -24.20 11.83 26.66
CA LEU A 23 -23.76 12.30 27.98
C LEU A 23 -23.64 13.83 28.07
N PHE A 24 -23.46 14.52 26.94
CA PHE A 24 -23.23 15.96 26.89
C PHE A 24 -24.37 16.64 26.12
N GLY A 25 -25.43 17.04 26.84
CA GLY A 25 -26.60 17.74 26.30
C GLY A 25 -26.28 19.04 25.53
N PRO A 26 -27.32 19.77 25.05
CA PRO A 26 -27.20 20.85 24.06
C PRO A 26 -26.23 22.00 24.42
N GLY A 27 -25.83 22.17 25.69
CA GLY A 27 -24.80 23.14 26.10
C GLY A 27 -23.36 22.80 25.66
N ALA A 28 -23.08 21.58 25.20
CA ALA A 28 -21.75 21.15 24.75
C ALA A 28 -21.43 21.48 23.28
N LEU A 29 -22.38 22.09 22.56
CA LEU A 29 -22.28 22.41 21.13
C LEU A 29 -21.05 23.28 20.75
N ARG A 30 -20.59 24.15 21.66
CA ARG A 30 -19.43 25.02 21.40
C ARG A 30 -18.09 24.26 21.40
N ARG A 31 -17.94 23.24 22.26
CA ARG A 31 -16.79 22.31 22.24
C ARG A 31 -16.95 21.19 21.19
N ALA A 32 -18.18 20.82 20.86
CA ALA A 32 -18.45 19.90 19.77
C ALA A 32 -18.05 20.49 18.41
N ARG A 33 -18.21 21.80 18.20
CA ARG A 33 -17.87 22.47 16.93
C ARG A 33 -16.38 22.39 16.58
N SER A 34 -15.49 22.44 17.57
CA SER A 34 -14.04 22.25 17.36
C SER A 34 -13.66 20.80 17.07
N MET A 35 -14.46 19.83 17.49
CA MET A 35 -14.28 18.42 17.11
C MET A 35 -14.96 18.07 15.78
N TYR A 36 -16.03 18.78 15.41
CA TYR A 36 -16.83 18.49 14.22
C TYR A 36 -16.18 19.02 12.93
N ALA A 37 -15.49 20.16 12.98
CA ALA A 37 -14.88 20.76 11.80
C ALA A 37 -13.77 19.91 11.15
N PRO A 38 -12.85 19.25 11.89
CA PRO A 38 -11.90 18.31 11.29
C PRO A 38 -12.59 17.10 10.66
N ILE A 39 -13.66 16.59 11.28
CA ILE A 39 -14.42 15.43 10.80
C ILE A 39 -15.17 15.77 9.50
N SER A 40 -15.81 16.94 9.44
CA SER A 40 -16.55 17.34 8.24
C SER A 40 -15.62 17.59 7.05
N ARG A 41 -14.42 18.15 7.28
CA ARG A 41 -13.38 18.29 6.25
C ARG A 41 -12.91 16.93 5.74
N MET A 42 -12.60 16.01 6.64
CA MET A 42 -12.18 14.65 6.28
C MET A 42 -13.27 13.92 5.48
N LYS A 43 -14.54 14.07 5.86
CA LYS A 43 -15.67 13.50 5.11
C LYS A 43 -15.81 14.12 3.72
N ALA A 44 -15.62 15.43 3.60
CA ALA A 44 -15.66 16.13 2.31
C ALA A 44 -14.52 15.65 1.39
N GLU A 45 -13.30 15.58 1.90
CA GLU A 45 -12.13 15.08 1.16
C GLU A 45 -12.31 13.63 0.71
N GLN A 46 -12.86 12.78 1.59
CA GLN A 46 -13.19 11.40 1.22
C GLN A 46 -14.26 11.35 0.12
N THR A 47 -15.32 12.16 0.23
CA THR A 47 -16.40 12.19 -0.77
C THR A 47 -15.89 12.66 -2.13
N GLU A 48 -15.02 13.68 -2.15
CA GLU A 48 -14.35 14.18 -3.35
C GLU A 48 -13.44 13.11 -3.96
N PHE A 49 -12.66 12.42 -3.13
CA PHE A 49 -11.80 11.33 -3.58
C PHE A 49 -12.60 10.17 -4.18
N GLU A 50 -13.70 9.76 -3.53
CA GLU A 50 -14.58 8.72 -4.05
C GLU A 50 -15.26 9.14 -5.36
N ALA A 51 -15.63 10.42 -5.50
CA ALA A 51 -16.16 10.95 -6.75
C ALA A 51 -15.11 10.88 -7.87
N TRP A 52 -13.86 11.25 -7.57
CA TRP A 52 -12.74 11.11 -8.50
C TRP A 52 -12.49 9.64 -8.90
N VAL A 53 -12.47 8.71 -7.95
CA VAL A 53 -12.32 7.27 -8.24
C VAL A 53 -13.44 6.76 -9.15
N ARG A 54 -14.69 7.17 -8.90
CA ARG A 54 -15.83 6.81 -9.78
C ARG A 54 -15.69 7.41 -11.18
N GLN A 55 -15.26 8.66 -11.29
CA GLN A 55 -15.04 9.32 -12.59
C GLN A 55 -13.92 8.67 -13.39
N LYS A 56 -12.88 8.18 -12.71
CA LYS A 56 -11.78 7.47 -13.37
C LYS A 56 -12.24 6.19 -14.05
N GLY A 57 -13.26 5.51 -13.51
CA GLY A 57 -13.92 4.38 -14.19
C GLY A 57 -12.98 3.20 -14.48
N TRP A 58 -11.92 3.04 -13.70
CA TRP A 58 -10.93 1.99 -13.94
C TRP A 58 -11.55 0.60 -13.74
N SER A 59 -11.24 -0.31 -14.67
CA SER A 59 -11.64 -1.71 -14.65
C SER A 59 -10.42 -2.60 -14.81
N GLU A 60 -10.37 -3.69 -14.04
CA GLU A 60 -9.30 -4.67 -14.14
C GLU A 60 -9.23 -5.29 -15.55
N PRO A 61 -8.04 -5.34 -16.18
CA PRO A 61 -7.89 -5.93 -17.51
C PRO A 61 -8.09 -7.45 -17.47
N ALA A 62 -8.62 -8.02 -18.55
CA ALA A 62 -8.94 -9.45 -18.65
C ALA A 62 -7.70 -10.36 -18.65
N ALA A 63 -6.55 -9.82 -19.03
CA ALA A 63 -5.25 -10.49 -18.99
C ALA A 63 -4.22 -9.57 -18.30
N PRO A 64 -3.15 -10.12 -17.70
CA PRO A 64 -2.08 -9.31 -17.14
C PRO A 64 -1.51 -8.32 -18.15
N ALA A 65 -1.61 -7.03 -17.85
CA ALA A 65 -1.13 -5.96 -18.71
C ALA A 65 -0.44 -4.91 -17.85
N LEU A 66 0.68 -4.39 -18.37
CA LEU A 66 1.48 -3.37 -17.71
C LEU A 66 2.33 -2.63 -18.75
N SER A 67 2.10 -1.33 -18.89
CA SER A 67 2.96 -0.41 -19.64
C SER A 67 4.11 0.13 -18.79
N ALA A 68 5.09 0.76 -19.45
CA ALA A 68 6.24 1.36 -18.77
C ALA A 68 5.79 2.55 -17.91
N GLU A 69 4.87 3.35 -18.44
CA GLU A 69 4.29 4.51 -17.78
C GLU A 69 3.50 4.09 -16.52
N GLU A 70 2.70 3.01 -16.62
CA GLU A 70 1.98 2.47 -15.46
C GLU A 70 2.93 1.93 -14.39
N LEU A 71 4.02 1.25 -14.79
CA LEU A 71 5.02 0.78 -13.82
C LEU A 71 5.72 1.96 -13.13
N ASP A 72 6.12 2.99 -13.87
CA ASP A 72 6.76 4.19 -13.32
C ASP A 72 5.84 4.91 -12.33
N ALA A 73 4.58 5.14 -12.72
CA ALA A 73 3.57 5.75 -11.86
C ALA A 73 3.31 4.89 -10.60
N PHE A 74 3.24 3.56 -10.76
CA PHE A 74 3.05 2.62 -9.65
C PHE A 74 4.21 2.66 -8.64
N LEU A 75 5.45 2.59 -9.12
CA LEU A 75 6.63 2.62 -8.25
C LEU A 75 6.79 3.98 -7.56
N ALA A 76 6.45 5.07 -8.24
CA ALA A 76 6.48 6.42 -7.67
C ALA A 76 5.39 6.60 -6.60
N LEU A 77 4.15 6.15 -6.88
CA LEU A 77 3.05 6.15 -5.90
C LEU A 77 3.40 5.30 -4.68
N ARG A 78 3.94 4.10 -4.89
CA ARG A 78 4.36 3.21 -3.81
C ARG A 78 5.40 3.86 -2.89
N SER A 79 6.40 4.52 -3.46
CA SER A 79 7.41 5.26 -2.71
C SER A 79 6.80 6.37 -1.86
N ASP A 80 5.88 7.16 -2.44
CA ASP A 80 5.14 8.20 -1.73
C ASP A 80 4.29 7.60 -0.58
N LEU A 81 3.57 6.51 -0.82
CA LEU A 81 2.75 5.83 0.19
C LEU A 81 3.59 5.25 1.33
N ARG A 82 4.76 4.67 1.04
CA ARG A 82 5.69 4.17 2.07
C ARG A 82 6.24 5.31 2.94
N ARG A 83 6.57 6.45 2.34
CA ARG A 83 6.98 7.64 3.09
C ARG A 83 5.87 8.11 4.03
N LEU A 84 4.62 8.10 3.58
CA LEU A 84 3.46 8.45 4.41
C LEU A 84 3.23 7.45 5.55
N GLU A 85 3.41 6.15 5.30
CA GLU A 85 3.35 5.14 6.35
C GLU A 85 4.45 5.36 7.41
N GLY A 86 5.67 5.66 6.98
CA GLY A 86 6.77 6.00 7.90
C GLY A 86 6.44 7.19 8.81
N LYS A 87 5.82 8.25 8.26
CA LYS A 87 5.30 9.39 9.05
C LYS A 87 4.22 8.93 10.05
N GLY A 88 3.28 8.09 9.60
CA GLY A 88 2.21 7.54 10.44
C GLY A 88 2.73 6.67 11.60
N ASP A 89 3.74 5.84 11.34
CA ASP A 89 4.37 5.01 12.37
C ASP A 89 5.18 5.85 13.37
N GLU A 90 5.80 6.94 12.92
CA GLU A 90 6.43 7.91 13.81
C GLU A 90 5.40 8.59 14.73
N LEU A 91 4.26 9.04 14.18
CA LEU A 91 3.17 9.60 14.99
C LEU A 91 2.64 8.59 16.01
N ARG A 92 2.46 7.32 15.60
CA ARG A 92 2.05 6.24 16.52
C ARG A 92 3.07 6.01 17.62
N ARG A 93 4.37 5.97 17.29
CA ARG A 93 5.46 5.81 18.27
C ARG A 93 5.54 6.99 19.24
N ARG A 94 5.40 8.24 18.77
CA ARG A 94 5.31 9.42 19.64
C ARG A 94 4.09 9.37 20.58
N GLY A 95 2.97 8.84 20.09
CA GLY A 95 1.78 8.58 20.91
C GLY A 95 2.01 7.51 21.98
N ALA A 96 2.66 6.40 21.62
CA ALA A 96 2.95 5.29 22.53
C ALA A 96 4.02 5.62 23.59
N ALA A 97 5.08 6.33 23.20
CA ALA A 97 6.17 6.73 24.09
C ALA A 97 5.74 7.71 25.19
N ARG A 98 4.60 8.40 25.02
CA ARG A 98 4.06 9.28 26.06
C ARG A 98 3.48 8.54 27.26
N GLY A 99 3.23 7.22 27.21
CA GLY A 99 2.85 6.39 28.36
C GLY A 99 1.56 6.79 29.12
N GLU A 100 1.01 7.97 28.87
CA GLU A 100 -0.18 8.50 29.49
C GLU A 100 -1.39 8.15 28.64
N ARG A 101 -2.45 7.67 29.29
CA ARG A 101 -3.82 7.67 28.73
C ARG A 101 -4.00 8.97 27.96
N ALA A 102 -4.14 8.90 26.63
CA ALA A 102 -4.35 10.06 25.79
C ALA A 102 -5.42 10.94 26.44
N ARG A 103 -5.02 12.12 26.93
CA ARG A 103 -5.96 12.98 27.65
C ARG A 103 -6.97 13.46 26.60
N LEU A 104 -8.25 13.57 26.96
CA LEU A 104 -9.31 14.02 26.03
C LEU A 104 -8.98 15.32 25.27
N ARG A 105 -8.09 16.16 25.82
CA ARG A 105 -7.56 17.38 25.20
C ARG A 105 -6.62 17.16 24.00
N ASP A 106 -6.00 15.99 23.88
CA ASP A 106 -5.01 15.67 22.84
C ASP A 106 -5.65 15.04 21.59
N VAL A 107 -6.93 14.66 21.69
CA VAL A 107 -7.72 14.03 20.61
C VAL A 107 -7.83 14.91 19.36
N PRO A 108 -8.08 16.24 19.44
CA PRO A 108 -8.16 17.08 18.25
C PRO A 108 -6.87 17.11 17.43
N THR A 109 -5.71 17.24 18.09
CA THR A 109 -4.40 17.25 17.42
C THR A 109 -4.06 15.89 16.80
N LEU A 110 -4.44 14.79 17.45
CA LEU A 110 -4.31 13.46 16.85
C LEU A 110 -5.20 13.31 15.61
N MET A 111 -6.44 13.80 15.67
CA MET A 111 -7.37 13.76 14.53
C MET A 111 -6.92 14.64 13.37
N GLU A 112 -6.34 15.82 13.64
CA GLU A 112 -5.74 16.67 12.61
C GLU A 112 -4.51 16.00 11.97
N GLY A 113 -3.66 15.35 12.77
CA GLY A 113 -2.52 14.59 12.26
C GLY A 113 -2.92 13.38 11.41
N VAL A 114 -3.96 12.65 11.80
CA VAL A 114 -4.50 11.51 11.03
C VAL A 114 -5.22 12.01 9.77
N GLY A 115 -6.02 13.06 9.88
CA GLY A 115 -6.71 13.68 8.75
C GLY A 115 -5.73 14.22 7.70
N GLY A 116 -4.66 14.89 8.13
CA GLY A 116 -3.61 15.36 7.24
C GLY A 116 -2.90 14.23 6.48
N LEU A 117 -2.61 13.10 7.14
CA LEU A 117 -2.04 11.94 6.47
C LEU A 117 -2.99 11.28 5.47
N LEU A 118 -4.29 11.27 5.77
CA LEU A 118 -5.30 10.74 4.86
C LEU A 118 -5.45 11.63 3.62
N GLY A 119 -5.46 12.95 3.81
CA GLY A 119 -5.45 13.93 2.71
C GLY A 119 -4.18 13.82 1.85
N GLU A 120 -3.00 13.68 2.46
CA GLU A 120 -1.74 13.42 1.73
C GLU A 120 -1.80 12.11 0.93
N ARG A 121 -2.45 11.06 1.47
CA ARG A 121 -2.65 9.80 0.75
C ARG A 121 -3.55 9.97 -0.47
N PHE A 122 -4.70 10.63 -0.33
CA PHE A 122 -5.60 10.91 -1.45
C PHE A 122 -4.93 11.78 -2.52
N ALA A 123 -4.14 12.76 -2.11
CA ALA A 123 -3.35 13.59 -3.02
C ALA A 123 -2.30 12.77 -3.77
N ALA A 124 -1.66 11.78 -3.13
CA ALA A 124 -0.70 10.90 -3.81
C ALA A 124 -1.36 10.07 -4.92
N PHE A 125 -2.51 9.45 -4.67
CA PHE A 125 -3.25 8.70 -5.70
C PHE A 125 -3.65 9.60 -6.89
N ARG A 126 -4.12 10.82 -6.62
CA ARG A 126 -4.45 11.80 -7.68
C ARG A 126 -3.21 12.26 -8.46
N LYS A 127 -2.10 12.54 -7.76
CA LYS A 127 -0.84 13.02 -8.35
C LYS A 127 -0.28 12.04 -9.37
N HIS A 128 -0.31 10.74 -9.05
CA HIS A 128 0.21 9.69 -9.92
C HIS A 128 -0.85 9.12 -10.85
N ASP A 129 -2.06 9.69 -10.83
CA ASP A 129 -3.22 9.23 -11.57
C ASP A 129 -3.34 7.70 -11.54
N ILE A 130 -3.50 7.12 -10.35
CA ILE A 130 -3.72 5.67 -10.17
C ILE A 130 -4.91 5.48 -9.24
N ALA A 131 -5.92 4.73 -9.66
CA ALA A 131 -7.05 4.38 -8.78
C ALA A 131 -6.59 3.43 -7.66
N PRO A 132 -7.24 3.42 -6.48
CA PRO A 132 -6.93 2.42 -5.46
C PRO A 132 -7.04 0.96 -5.93
N ALA A 133 -8.06 0.65 -6.74
CA ALA A 133 -8.23 -0.70 -7.29
C ALA A 133 -7.13 -1.07 -8.30
N GLU A 134 -6.72 -0.10 -9.11
CA GLU A 134 -5.59 -0.22 -10.04
C GLU A 134 -4.28 -0.46 -9.29
N TYR A 135 -4.02 0.30 -8.23
CA TYR A 135 -2.86 0.07 -7.37
C TYR A 135 -2.84 -1.35 -6.77
N ASP A 136 -3.98 -1.83 -6.25
CA ASP A 136 -4.08 -3.17 -5.68
C ASP A 136 -3.82 -4.26 -6.74
N TYR A 137 -4.33 -4.05 -7.96
CA TYR A 137 -4.06 -4.93 -9.10
C TYR A 137 -2.56 -4.96 -9.44
N LEU A 138 -1.95 -3.79 -9.64
CA LEU A 138 -0.53 -3.66 -9.98
C LEU A 138 0.37 -4.24 -8.89
N GLU A 139 0.04 -4.02 -7.61
CA GLU A 139 0.78 -4.62 -6.50
C GLU A 139 0.70 -6.14 -6.50
N ASN A 140 -0.47 -6.72 -6.79
CA ASN A 140 -0.60 -8.17 -6.90
C ASN A 140 0.14 -8.70 -8.13
N LEU A 141 0.03 -8.05 -9.29
CA LEU A 141 0.73 -8.43 -10.50
C LEU A 141 2.25 -8.47 -10.27
N VAL A 142 2.82 -7.39 -9.73
CA VAL A 142 4.27 -7.25 -9.54
C VAL A 142 4.77 -8.16 -8.42
N TYR A 143 4.19 -8.09 -7.22
CA TYR A 143 4.78 -8.73 -6.04
C TYR A 143 4.26 -10.14 -5.76
N VAL A 144 3.04 -10.49 -6.21
CA VAL A 144 2.44 -11.80 -5.94
C VAL A 144 2.64 -12.72 -7.13
N THR A 145 2.18 -12.28 -8.30
CA THR A 145 2.17 -13.13 -9.49
C THR A 145 3.56 -13.22 -10.09
N TRP A 146 4.21 -12.08 -10.37
CA TRP A 146 5.53 -12.07 -11.01
C TRP A 146 6.65 -12.44 -10.04
N LEU A 147 6.92 -11.63 -9.02
CA LEU A 147 8.04 -11.87 -8.11
C LEU A 147 7.85 -13.15 -7.29
N GLY A 148 6.61 -13.43 -6.85
CA GLY A 148 6.28 -14.67 -6.16
C GLY A 148 6.40 -15.90 -7.05
N GLY A 149 6.06 -15.80 -8.34
CA GLY A 149 6.26 -16.86 -9.32
C GLY A 149 7.73 -17.18 -9.53
N ILE A 150 8.56 -16.16 -9.77
CA ILE A 150 10.02 -16.29 -9.92
C ILE A 150 10.64 -16.93 -8.68
N ALA A 151 10.25 -16.47 -7.49
CA ALA A 151 10.78 -17.02 -6.23
C ALA A 151 10.36 -18.48 -5.98
N ALA A 152 9.14 -18.87 -6.38
CA ALA A 152 8.66 -20.24 -6.24
C ALA A 152 9.42 -21.25 -7.12
N GLU A 153 9.95 -20.80 -8.26
CA GLU A 153 10.81 -21.59 -9.16
C GLU A 153 12.27 -21.66 -8.68
N GLY A 154 12.60 -20.99 -7.56
CA GLY A 154 13.96 -20.95 -7.01
C GLY A 154 14.85 -19.89 -7.65
N ASP A 155 14.27 -18.97 -8.43
CA ASP A 155 14.97 -18.00 -9.26
C ASP A 155 14.91 -16.56 -8.72
N ASP A 156 14.72 -16.42 -7.39
CA ASP A 156 14.63 -15.13 -6.69
C ASP A 156 15.84 -14.21 -7.01
N PRO A 157 15.63 -13.07 -7.71
CA PRO A 157 16.73 -12.18 -8.10
C PRO A 157 17.50 -11.62 -6.90
N ALA A 158 16.81 -11.26 -5.81
CA ALA A 158 17.44 -10.79 -4.57
C ALA A 158 18.30 -11.86 -3.89
N ALA A 159 17.90 -13.13 -3.97
CA ALA A 159 18.72 -14.23 -3.45
C ALA A 159 19.98 -14.43 -4.31
N ARG A 160 19.86 -14.33 -5.64
CA ARG A 160 20.99 -14.45 -6.57
C ARG A 160 22.00 -13.31 -6.39
N GLU A 161 21.54 -12.07 -6.24
CA GLU A 161 22.45 -10.93 -6.02
C GLU A 161 23.18 -11.06 -4.67
N ARG A 162 22.49 -11.50 -3.61
CA ARG A 162 23.14 -11.78 -2.32
C ARG A 162 24.19 -12.87 -2.44
N ALA A 163 23.89 -13.97 -3.14
CA ALA A 163 24.85 -15.04 -3.39
C ALA A 163 26.05 -14.55 -4.21
N ALA A 164 25.83 -13.73 -5.24
CA ALA A 164 26.90 -13.15 -6.05
C ALA A 164 27.82 -12.24 -5.21
N LEU A 165 27.24 -11.40 -4.34
CA LEU A 165 28.01 -10.55 -3.42
C LEU A 165 28.82 -11.36 -2.42
N GLU A 166 28.26 -12.44 -1.85
CA GLU A 166 29.00 -13.33 -0.94
C GLU A 166 30.18 -14.01 -1.65
N ILE A 167 29.99 -14.44 -2.90
CA ILE A 167 31.05 -15.05 -3.73
C ILE A 167 32.14 -14.03 -4.07
N ASP A 168 31.78 -12.79 -4.40
CA ASP A 168 32.76 -11.73 -4.64
C ASP A 168 33.57 -11.39 -3.38
N GLN A 169 32.92 -11.37 -2.21
CA GLN A 169 33.60 -11.18 -0.93
C GLN A 169 34.56 -12.34 -0.62
N ALA A 170 34.19 -13.58 -0.96
CA ALA A 170 35.08 -14.74 -0.86
C ALA A 170 36.26 -14.62 -1.83
N ALA A 171 36.02 -14.21 -3.08
CA ALA A 171 37.05 -13.99 -4.09
C ALA A 171 38.07 -12.93 -3.66
N ALA A 172 37.62 -11.86 -3.00
CA ALA A 172 38.50 -10.80 -2.49
C ALA A 172 39.46 -11.29 -1.38
N ARG A 173 39.07 -12.33 -0.63
CA ARG A 173 39.88 -12.94 0.44
C ARG A 173 40.78 -14.06 -0.07
N GLU A 174 40.58 -14.53 -1.30
CA GLU A 174 41.32 -15.63 -1.89
C GLU A 174 42.70 -15.19 -2.38
N GLY A 175 43.75 -15.92 -1.97
CA GLY A 175 45.14 -15.65 -2.36
C GLY A 175 45.50 -16.24 -3.72
N ALA A 176 44.84 -17.32 -4.14
CA ALA A 176 45.09 -17.97 -5.43
C ALA A 176 44.37 -17.25 -6.58
N GLY A 177 45.14 -16.64 -7.49
CA GLY A 177 44.62 -15.94 -8.68
C GLY A 177 43.64 -16.76 -9.54
N PRO A 178 43.90 -18.06 -9.82
CA PRO A 178 42.96 -18.89 -10.57
C PRO A 178 41.61 -19.12 -9.86
N VAL A 179 41.64 -19.33 -8.54
CA VAL A 179 40.42 -19.56 -7.74
C VAL A 179 39.60 -18.27 -7.65
N ARG A 180 40.25 -17.13 -7.43
CA ARG A 180 39.61 -15.80 -7.47
C ARG A 180 38.89 -15.56 -8.80
N THR A 181 39.58 -15.82 -9.92
CA THR A 181 39.00 -15.62 -11.26
C THR A 181 37.77 -16.50 -11.47
N ARG A 182 37.82 -17.76 -11.03
CA ARG A 182 36.68 -18.68 -11.12
C ARG A 182 35.50 -18.23 -10.26
N LEU A 183 35.74 -17.75 -9.04
CA LEU A 183 34.68 -17.22 -8.18
C LEU A 183 34.02 -15.98 -8.81
N GLN A 184 34.80 -15.06 -9.36
CA GLN A 184 34.27 -13.90 -10.08
C GLN A 184 33.44 -14.28 -11.31
N GLN A 185 33.85 -15.31 -12.05
CA GLN A 185 33.05 -15.85 -13.16
C GLN A 185 31.71 -16.42 -12.68
N VAL A 186 31.68 -17.11 -11.53
CA VAL A 186 30.45 -17.65 -10.95
C VAL A 186 29.53 -16.51 -10.51
N ALA A 187 30.06 -15.49 -9.80
CA ALA A 187 29.29 -14.31 -9.41
C ALA A 187 28.72 -13.57 -10.64
N GLY A 188 29.53 -13.41 -11.70
CA GLY A 188 29.08 -12.86 -12.97
C GLY A 188 27.98 -13.70 -13.65
N GLY A 189 28.10 -15.02 -13.58
CA GLY A 189 27.07 -15.96 -14.07
C GLY A 189 25.74 -15.81 -13.34
N LEU A 190 25.77 -15.68 -12.02
CA LEU A 190 24.56 -15.46 -11.21
C LEU A 190 23.86 -14.13 -11.56
N ARG A 191 24.62 -13.07 -11.84
CA ARG A 191 24.08 -11.74 -12.21
C ARG A 191 23.54 -11.66 -13.62
N SER A 192 24.12 -12.42 -14.54
CA SER A 192 23.72 -12.44 -15.96
C SER A 192 22.57 -13.40 -16.24
N HIS A 193 22.23 -14.25 -15.27
CA HIS A 193 21.10 -15.16 -15.40
C HIS A 193 19.77 -14.41 -15.33
N SER A 194 18.96 -14.53 -16.39
CA SER A 194 17.61 -13.99 -16.46
C SER A 194 16.60 -15.11 -16.20
N PRO A 195 15.68 -14.96 -15.23
CA PRO A 195 14.68 -15.97 -14.93
C PRO A 195 13.69 -16.09 -16.09
N ALA A 196 13.00 -17.22 -16.20
CA ALA A 196 11.91 -17.36 -17.15
C ALA A 196 10.68 -16.55 -16.71
N ALA A 197 9.81 -16.23 -17.67
CA ALA A 197 8.54 -15.61 -17.39
C ALA A 197 7.62 -16.57 -16.61
N PRO A 198 7.07 -16.17 -15.45
CA PRO A 198 6.12 -16.99 -14.71
C PRO A 198 4.85 -17.30 -15.53
N PRO A 199 4.17 -18.43 -15.27
CA PRO A 199 2.94 -18.78 -15.97
C PRO A 199 1.88 -17.66 -15.92
N GLY A 200 1.34 -17.32 -17.08
CA GLY A 200 0.29 -16.30 -17.21
C GLY A 200 0.79 -14.85 -17.29
N ILE A 201 2.08 -14.59 -17.14
CA ILE A 201 2.67 -13.27 -17.36
C ILE A 201 3.13 -13.17 -18.82
N PRO A 202 2.63 -12.19 -19.61
CA PRO A 202 3.15 -11.94 -20.94
C PRO A 202 4.65 -11.61 -20.91
N GLU A 203 5.37 -12.10 -21.91
CA GLU A 203 6.82 -11.94 -22.04
C GLU A 203 7.27 -10.47 -22.04
N GLU A 204 6.48 -9.61 -22.67
CA GLU A 204 6.66 -8.15 -22.69
C GLU A 204 6.58 -7.52 -21.28
N VAL A 205 5.57 -7.91 -20.49
CA VAL A 205 5.43 -7.48 -19.09
C VAL A 205 6.59 -8.01 -18.25
N HIS A 206 6.99 -9.27 -18.46
CA HIS A 206 8.10 -9.88 -17.75
C HIS A 206 9.42 -9.13 -17.99
N ARG A 207 9.76 -8.82 -19.25
CA ARG A 207 10.97 -8.05 -19.57
C ARG A 207 10.95 -6.67 -18.95
N LEU A 208 9.80 -6.00 -18.97
CA LEU A 208 9.63 -4.68 -18.40
C LEU A 208 9.88 -4.68 -16.89
N LEU A 209 9.37 -5.69 -16.18
CA LEU A 209 9.60 -5.87 -14.74
C LEU A 209 11.06 -6.23 -14.43
N LEU A 210 11.71 -7.06 -15.26
CA LEU A 210 13.13 -7.38 -15.11
C LEU A 210 14.02 -6.13 -15.21
N LEU A 211 13.72 -5.20 -16.11
CA LEU A 211 14.48 -3.95 -16.25
C LEU A 211 14.44 -3.10 -14.97
N ARG A 212 13.43 -3.26 -14.11
CA ARG A 212 13.23 -2.49 -12.88
C ARG A 212 13.29 -3.36 -11.63
N VAL A 213 13.84 -4.58 -11.71
CA VAL A 213 13.87 -5.54 -10.61
C VAL A 213 14.51 -4.97 -9.34
N ALA A 214 15.63 -4.26 -9.48
CA ALA A 214 16.32 -3.65 -8.34
C ALA A 214 15.46 -2.60 -7.62
N GLU A 215 14.67 -1.82 -8.35
CA GLU A 215 13.76 -0.82 -7.77
C GLU A 215 12.54 -1.47 -7.11
N ILE A 216 12.00 -2.52 -7.72
CA ILE A 216 10.90 -3.33 -7.18
C ILE A 216 11.32 -3.95 -5.85
N GLU A 217 12.53 -4.52 -5.79
CA GLU A 217 13.11 -5.17 -4.62
C GLU A 217 13.49 -4.18 -3.51
N ALA A 218 13.91 -2.96 -3.86
CA ALA A 218 14.12 -1.89 -2.89
C ALA A 218 12.80 -1.48 -2.18
N GLN A 219 11.65 -1.86 -2.73
CA GLN A 219 10.33 -1.54 -2.21
C GLN A 219 9.51 -2.80 -1.85
N PRO A 220 10.00 -3.71 -0.98
CA PRO A 220 9.39 -5.02 -0.75
C PRO A 220 7.95 -4.91 -0.22
N ARG A 221 7.14 -5.95 -0.47
CA ARG A 221 5.74 -6.02 -0.02
C ARG A 221 5.64 -6.00 1.50
N GLY A 222 5.02 -4.95 2.05
CA GLY A 222 4.74 -4.77 3.48
C GLY A 222 3.83 -3.58 3.73
N HIS A 223 2.74 -3.80 4.49
CA HIS A 223 1.69 -2.90 5.04
C HIS A 223 1.01 -1.82 4.19
N VAL A 224 1.43 -1.54 2.95
CA VAL A 224 0.84 -0.47 2.12
C VAL A 224 -0.57 -0.82 1.60
N ALA A 225 -0.82 -2.11 1.35
CA ALA A 225 -2.01 -2.62 0.63
C ALA A 225 -3.30 -2.76 1.45
N SER A 226 -3.28 -2.64 2.79
CA SER A 226 -4.40 -3.14 3.62
C SER A 226 -5.23 -2.06 4.33
N ARG A 227 -5.17 -0.79 3.92
CA ARG A 227 -5.82 0.31 4.67
C ARG A 227 -6.73 1.24 3.86
N LEU A 228 -7.33 0.75 2.78
CA LEU A 228 -8.56 1.35 2.26
C LEU A 228 -9.69 0.33 2.41
N PRO A 229 -10.83 0.69 3.01
CA PRO A 229 -11.98 -0.20 3.05
C PRO A 229 -12.38 -0.51 1.61
N ARG A 230 -12.38 -1.80 1.24
CA ARG A 230 -13.08 -2.27 0.04
C ARG A 230 -14.54 -1.85 0.18
N MET A 231 -14.90 -0.73 -0.44
CA MET A 231 -16.29 -0.33 -0.57
C MET A 231 -16.91 -1.32 -1.54
N ARG A 232 -17.79 -2.16 -1.01
CA ARG A 232 -18.69 -2.98 -1.82
C ARG A 232 -19.38 -2.06 -2.81
N ALA A 233 -19.30 -2.37 -4.09
CA ALA A 233 -20.36 -1.99 -5.01
C ALA A 233 -21.67 -2.51 -4.42
N GLU A 234 -22.55 -1.61 -3.99
CA GLU A 234 -23.92 -1.99 -3.70
C GLU A 234 -24.52 -2.55 -4.99
N PRO A 235 -25.14 -3.74 -4.97
CA PRO A 235 -26.02 -4.11 -6.06
C PRO A 235 -27.20 -3.13 -6.05
N GLU A 236 -27.44 -2.50 -7.19
CA GLU A 236 -28.65 -1.70 -7.43
C GLU A 236 -29.86 -2.51 -6.97
N THR A 237 -30.63 -1.92 -6.06
CA THR A 237 -31.92 -2.45 -5.66
C THR A 237 -32.92 -2.10 -6.76
N PRO A 238 -33.56 -3.06 -7.46
CA PRO A 238 -34.76 -2.74 -8.19
C PRO A 238 -35.95 -2.85 -7.23
N ALA A 239 -36.62 -1.72 -6.99
CA ALA A 239 -38.01 -1.70 -6.57
C ALA A 239 -38.79 -0.91 -7.64
N PRO A 240 -40.12 -1.06 -7.77
CA PRO A 240 -41.03 -1.98 -7.09
C PRO A 240 -41.93 -2.78 -8.07
N ALA A 241 -42.52 -3.88 -7.63
CA ALA A 241 -43.76 -4.39 -8.24
C ALA A 241 -44.85 -4.35 -7.18
N THR A 242 -45.50 -3.19 -7.08
CA THR A 242 -46.89 -3.11 -6.62
C THR A 242 -47.82 -3.63 -7.70
N SER A 243 -48.91 -4.22 -7.21
CA SER A 243 -50.23 -4.43 -7.84
C SER A 243 -50.58 -5.90 -8.10
N PRO A 244 -51.87 -6.26 -8.08
CA PRO A 244 -53.02 -5.72 -7.34
C PRO A 244 -53.62 -6.71 -6.33
#